data_AF-A0A5A8CXY1-F1
#
_entry.id   AF-A0A5A8CXY1-F1
#
_cell.length_a   1.000
_cell.length_b   1.000
_cell.length_c   1.000
_cell.angle_alpha   90.00
_cell.angle_beta   90.00
_cell.angle_gamma   90.00
#
_symmetry.space_group_name_H-M   'P 1'
#
loop_
_entity.id
_entity.type
_entity.pdbx_description
1 polymer ?
#
loop_
_entity_poly.entity_id
_entity_poly.type
_entity_poly.pdbx_seq_one_letter_code
_entity_poly.pdbx_strand_id
1 'polypeptide(L)'
;MGFLALACSVVVIVATLVSSWSVAGALAGLLAVLAAFGVLAHTYLRRCRPHPTLADGHLDDHVIRMFSGGLVPMTLCALLAEAVLTAVGSLAILGLTARDATILQEIQAAQLAGEDASIPRGISPGLKEWLLGEMTPRVLLFLIFTSFCVAACVEESLKWCMLRVTLCFGNHEYSCCLQPRGRRPARSTLVLMVAVAAGFSLIETLLYIRAAPSDVESQVVTAVLRSCSALPLHIIGGLWTGVRLARRDVKDKQFVQERLAEARSAAVSGGTPRPTSGSRGVLARLAAAREPVAVPAERPRKCGSNACIIAPAVLVHGLYDMVALGVPKLFADKSTGWVPPEAGITVLVVCFCVAFVAALALAWEIRAVLAEEASLDAHATDVRQASSSRPTRSPERRSAGDACPASRPRGAAEGRQ
;
A
#
# COMPACT_ATOMS: atom_id res chain seq x y z
N MET A 1 18.71 -4.08 -12.35
CA MET A 1 18.61 -4.72 -11.01
C MET A 1 17.16 -5.13 -10.69
N GLY A 2 16.15 -4.27 -10.84
CA GLY A 2 14.74 -4.61 -10.53
C GLY A 2 14.14 -5.76 -11.36
N PHE A 3 14.35 -5.78 -12.68
CA PHE A 3 13.90 -6.87 -13.56
C PHE A 3 14.52 -8.23 -13.22
N LEU A 4 15.79 -8.26 -12.79
CA LEU A 4 16.47 -9.49 -12.40
C LEU A 4 15.91 -10.01 -11.07
N ALA A 5 15.59 -9.11 -10.12
CA ALA A 5 14.93 -9.50 -8.87
C ALA A 5 13.51 -10.03 -9.11
N LEU A 6 12.73 -9.38 -9.98
CA LEU A 6 11.41 -9.86 -10.39
C LEU A 6 11.48 -11.23 -11.09
N ALA A 7 12.41 -11.38 -12.04
CA ALA A 7 12.65 -12.64 -12.72
C ALA A 7 13.11 -13.74 -11.75
N CYS A 8 14.01 -13.45 -10.82
CA CYS A 8 14.44 -14.40 -9.79
C CYS A 8 13.32 -14.74 -8.80
N SER A 9 12.48 -13.78 -8.39
CA SER A 9 11.32 -14.06 -7.54
C SER A 9 10.30 -14.92 -8.27
N VAL A 10 9.99 -14.62 -9.53
CA VAL A 10 9.10 -15.44 -10.36
C VAL A 10 9.71 -16.83 -10.57
N VAL A 11 11.00 -16.94 -10.87
CA VAL A 11 11.69 -18.23 -11.05
C VAL A 11 11.76 -19.02 -9.75
N VAL A 12 11.98 -18.41 -8.58
CA VAL A 12 11.96 -19.11 -7.29
C VAL A 12 10.54 -19.53 -6.93
N ILE A 13 9.52 -18.70 -7.18
CA ILE A 13 8.11 -19.05 -6.95
C ILE A 13 7.70 -20.18 -7.90
N VAL A 14 8.04 -20.09 -9.18
CA VAL A 14 7.80 -21.14 -10.17
C VAL A 14 8.57 -22.40 -9.76
N ALA A 15 9.87 -22.34 -9.46
CA ALA A 15 10.67 -23.51 -9.09
C ALA A 15 10.27 -24.17 -7.76
N THR A 16 9.81 -23.39 -6.77
CA THR A 16 9.34 -23.94 -5.47
C THR A 16 7.92 -24.48 -5.54
N LEU A 17 7.09 -23.99 -6.47
CA LEU A 17 5.72 -24.46 -6.61
C LEU A 17 5.60 -25.62 -7.62
N VAL A 18 6.43 -25.69 -8.67
CA VAL A 18 6.24 -26.52 -9.90
C VAL A 18 6.46 -28.03 -9.77
N SER A 19 6.80 -28.59 -8.61
CA SER A 19 7.03 -30.05 -8.52
C SER A 19 5.80 -30.94 -8.81
N SER A 20 4.59 -30.37 -8.97
CA SER A 20 3.36 -31.13 -9.27
C SER A 20 2.30 -30.42 -10.14
N TRP A 21 2.66 -29.39 -10.93
CA TRP A 21 1.65 -28.60 -11.68
C TRP A 21 1.27 -29.23 -13.03
N SER A 22 0.02 -29.01 -13.47
CA SER A 22 -0.21 -28.84 -14.89
C SER A 22 0.37 -27.48 -15.29
N VAL A 23 1.46 -27.47 -16.05
CA VAL A 23 2.20 -26.26 -16.43
C VAL A 23 1.28 -25.17 -17.03
N ALA A 24 0.18 -25.58 -17.65
CA ALA A 24 -0.81 -24.72 -18.27
C ALA A 24 -1.61 -23.83 -17.28
N GLY A 25 -2.06 -24.37 -16.14
CA GLY A 25 -2.85 -23.60 -15.16
C GLY A 25 -2.03 -22.49 -14.48
N ALA A 26 -0.76 -22.78 -14.18
CA ALA A 26 0.23 -21.81 -13.70
C ALA A 26 0.43 -20.65 -14.65
N LEU A 27 0.68 -20.99 -15.90
CA LEU A 27 0.96 -20.03 -16.95
C LEU A 27 -0.25 -19.16 -17.23
N ALA A 28 -1.46 -19.73 -17.26
CA ALA A 28 -2.69 -18.95 -17.49
C ALA A 28 -2.96 -17.94 -16.36
N GLY A 29 -2.88 -18.36 -15.09
CA GLY A 29 -3.06 -17.47 -13.94
C GLY A 29 -1.98 -16.39 -13.86
N LEU A 30 -0.72 -16.78 -14.06
CA LEU A 30 0.41 -15.86 -14.09
C LEU A 30 0.29 -14.85 -15.23
N LEU A 31 -0.06 -15.30 -16.45
CA LEU A 31 -0.23 -14.43 -17.61
C LEU A 31 -1.42 -13.47 -17.43
N ALA A 32 -2.55 -13.92 -16.87
CA ALA A 32 -3.71 -13.07 -16.63
C ALA A 32 -3.39 -11.94 -15.65
N VAL A 33 -2.73 -12.27 -14.53
CA VAL A 33 -2.36 -11.27 -13.51
C VAL A 33 -1.22 -10.37 -13.99
N LEU A 34 -0.20 -10.91 -14.68
CA LEU A 34 0.85 -10.10 -15.28
C LEU A 34 0.33 -9.20 -16.41
N ALA A 35 -0.65 -9.65 -17.20
CA ALA A 35 -1.30 -8.84 -18.21
C ALA A 35 -2.17 -7.74 -17.59
N ALA A 36 -2.95 -8.06 -16.54
CA ALA A 36 -3.73 -7.07 -15.80
C ALA A 36 -2.83 -6.01 -15.16
N PHE A 37 -1.75 -6.44 -14.49
CA PHE A 37 -0.74 -5.54 -13.92
C PHE A 37 -0.04 -4.73 -15.01
N GLY A 38 0.35 -5.36 -16.13
CA GLY A 38 0.98 -4.69 -17.27
C GLY A 38 0.08 -3.61 -17.88
N VAL A 39 -1.21 -3.88 -18.06
CA VAL A 39 -2.19 -2.90 -18.56
C VAL A 39 -2.42 -1.78 -17.55
N LEU A 40 -2.59 -2.08 -16.27
CA LEU A 40 -2.76 -1.08 -15.20
C LEU A 40 -1.53 -0.19 -15.05
N ALA A 41 -0.34 -0.78 -14.98
CA ALA A 41 0.92 -0.05 -14.92
C ALA A 41 1.10 0.81 -16.19
N HIS A 42 0.89 0.25 -17.38
CA HIS A 42 1.05 0.99 -18.63
C HIS A 42 0.06 2.16 -18.76
N THR A 43 -1.22 1.97 -18.41
CA THR A 43 -2.24 3.01 -18.52
C THR A 43 -2.07 4.12 -17.48
N TYR A 44 -1.65 3.79 -16.25
CA TYR A 44 -1.39 4.79 -15.22
C TYR A 44 -0.05 5.51 -15.41
N LEU A 45 1.04 4.79 -15.71
CA LEU A 45 2.37 5.38 -15.90
C LEU A 45 2.38 6.34 -17.08
N ARG A 46 1.70 6.04 -18.19
CA ARG A 46 1.57 6.98 -19.33
C ARG A 46 0.78 8.27 -19.02
N ARG A 47 -0.05 8.27 -17.98
CA ARG A 47 -0.85 9.43 -17.54
C ARG A 47 -0.17 10.23 -16.43
N CYS A 48 0.91 9.73 -15.85
CA CYS A 48 1.77 10.49 -14.98
C CYS A 48 2.65 11.39 -15.86
N ARG A 49 2.33 12.69 -15.91
CA ARG A 49 3.25 13.66 -16.52
C ARG A 49 4.53 13.70 -15.68
N PRO A 50 5.71 13.79 -16.30
CA PRO A 50 6.96 13.92 -15.57
C PRO A 50 6.90 15.16 -14.66
N HIS A 51 7.06 14.97 -13.36
CA HIS A 51 7.02 16.09 -12.41
C HIS A 51 8.41 16.72 -12.33
N PRO A 52 8.58 18.05 -12.49
CA PRO A 52 9.91 18.66 -12.65
C PRO A 52 10.86 18.51 -11.45
N THR A 53 10.35 18.24 -10.24
CA THR A 53 11.17 17.92 -9.04
C THR A 53 11.39 16.42 -8.80
N LEU A 54 10.74 15.56 -9.60
CA LEU A 54 11.00 14.13 -9.70
C LEU A 54 11.36 13.87 -11.16
N ALA A 55 12.58 14.19 -11.58
CA ALA A 55 13.07 13.69 -12.85
C ALA A 55 12.96 12.14 -12.81
N ASP A 56 11.90 11.65 -13.45
CA ASP A 56 11.28 10.33 -13.30
C ASP A 56 12.10 9.22 -13.99
N GLY A 57 13.35 9.02 -13.55
CA GLY A 57 14.16 7.86 -13.95
C GLY A 57 13.86 6.58 -13.14
N HIS A 58 13.11 6.68 -12.03
CA HIS A 58 13.02 5.59 -11.03
C HIS A 58 11.61 5.25 -10.55
N LEU A 59 10.54 5.85 -11.10
CA LEU A 59 9.18 5.42 -10.73
C LEU A 59 8.95 3.96 -11.11
N ASP A 60 9.42 3.56 -12.29
CA ASP A 60 9.34 2.18 -12.76
C ASP A 60 10.08 1.22 -11.82
N ASP A 61 11.27 1.59 -11.36
CA ASP A 61 12.02 0.82 -10.36
C ASP A 61 11.23 0.67 -9.05
N HIS A 62 10.55 1.73 -8.61
CA HIS A 62 9.74 1.70 -7.38
C HIS A 62 8.48 0.87 -7.55
N VAL A 63 7.83 0.93 -8.71
CA VAL A 63 6.68 0.09 -9.05
C VAL A 63 7.07 -1.38 -9.03
N ILE A 64 8.20 -1.73 -9.66
CA ILE A 64 8.72 -3.11 -9.64
C ILE A 64 9.05 -3.53 -8.21
N ARG A 65 9.74 -2.70 -7.42
CA ARG A 65 10.05 -3.01 -6.02
C ARG A 65 8.81 -3.19 -5.16
N MET A 66 7.79 -2.35 -5.35
CA MET A 66 6.51 -2.47 -4.64
C MET A 66 5.77 -3.74 -5.03
N PHE A 67 5.72 -4.07 -6.32
CA PHE A 67 5.13 -5.31 -6.81
C PHE A 67 5.84 -6.54 -6.24
N SER A 68 7.16 -6.60 -6.38
CA SER A 68 7.97 -7.70 -5.81
C SER A 68 7.87 -7.76 -4.28
N GLY A 69 7.76 -6.62 -3.63
CA GLY A 69 7.54 -6.50 -2.19
C GLY A 69 6.18 -7.03 -1.74
N GLY A 70 5.12 -6.73 -2.50
CA GLY A 70 3.80 -7.33 -2.31
C GLY A 70 3.81 -8.84 -2.53
N LEU A 71 4.56 -9.30 -3.53
CA LEU A 71 4.63 -10.70 -3.93
C LEU A 71 5.32 -11.60 -2.89
N VAL A 72 6.48 -11.20 -2.35
CA VAL A 72 7.29 -12.10 -1.51
C VAL A 72 7.28 -11.70 -0.04
N PRO A 73 7.94 -10.61 0.40
CA PRO A 73 8.09 -10.34 1.83
C PRO A 73 6.74 -10.03 2.50
N MET A 74 5.84 -9.31 1.83
CA MET A 74 4.51 -9.05 2.37
C MET A 74 3.73 -10.36 2.59
N THR A 75 3.75 -11.27 1.63
CA THR A 75 3.04 -12.56 1.70
C THR A 75 3.56 -13.43 2.83
N LEU A 76 4.88 -13.50 3.03
CA LEU A 76 5.45 -14.24 4.15
C LEU A 76 5.03 -13.64 5.50
N CYS A 77 5.02 -12.31 5.60
CA CYS A 77 4.54 -11.61 6.80
C CYS A 77 3.04 -11.84 7.02
N ALA A 78 2.23 -11.79 5.96
CA ALA A 78 0.79 -12.02 6.01
C ALA A 78 0.50 -13.44 6.49
N LEU A 79 1.07 -14.46 5.83
CA LEU A 79 0.90 -15.86 6.21
C LEU A 79 1.27 -16.12 7.69
N LEU A 80 2.38 -15.55 8.16
CA LEU A 80 2.79 -15.70 9.57
C LEU A 80 1.80 -15.03 10.53
N ALA A 81 1.45 -13.77 10.27
CA ALA A 81 0.52 -13.02 11.11
C ALA A 81 -0.87 -13.66 11.12
N GLU A 82 -1.36 -14.09 9.95
CA GLU A 82 -2.66 -14.72 9.80
C GLU A 82 -2.70 -16.09 10.44
N ALA A 83 -1.65 -16.91 10.32
CA ALA A 83 -1.57 -18.20 11.01
C ALA A 83 -1.63 -18.02 12.54
N VAL A 84 -0.85 -17.08 13.09
CA VAL A 84 -0.83 -16.80 14.53
C VAL A 84 -2.19 -16.28 15.00
N LEU A 85 -2.76 -15.28 14.31
CA LEU A 85 -4.04 -14.69 14.71
C LEU A 85 -5.20 -15.67 14.54
N THR A 86 -5.22 -16.48 13.48
CA THR A 86 -6.22 -17.53 13.28
C THR A 86 -6.12 -18.57 14.39
N ALA A 87 -4.92 -19.00 14.77
CA ALA A 87 -4.73 -19.92 15.88
C ALA A 87 -5.27 -19.32 17.20
N VAL A 88 -4.96 -18.06 17.49
CA VAL A 88 -5.51 -17.32 18.66
C VAL A 88 -7.03 -17.24 18.60
N GLY A 89 -7.60 -16.87 17.46
CA GLY A 89 -9.05 -16.80 17.27
C GLY A 89 -9.72 -18.17 17.44
N SER A 90 -9.09 -19.23 16.94
CA SER A 90 -9.62 -20.59 17.04
C SER A 90 -9.61 -21.09 18.48
N LEU A 91 -8.57 -20.78 19.25
CA LEU A 91 -8.52 -21.07 20.68
C LEU A 91 -9.52 -20.23 21.48
N ALA A 92 -9.55 -18.91 21.27
CA ALA A 92 -10.33 -17.99 22.09
C ALA A 92 -11.82 -17.98 21.76
N ILE A 93 -12.17 -18.11 20.48
CA ILE A 93 -13.55 -18.02 20.00
C ILE A 93 -14.14 -19.43 19.85
N LEU A 94 -13.51 -20.31 19.07
CA LEU A 94 -14.04 -21.67 18.86
C LEU A 94 -13.83 -22.57 20.08
N GLY A 95 -12.81 -22.30 20.91
CA GLY A 95 -12.45 -23.15 22.03
C GLY A 95 -11.67 -24.39 21.58
N LEU A 96 -10.90 -24.28 20.49
CA LEU A 96 -10.07 -25.39 20.00
C LEU A 96 -8.99 -25.76 21.01
N THR A 97 -8.75 -27.05 21.15
CA THR A 97 -7.71 -27.62 22.01
C THR A 97 -6.52 -28.10 21.18
N ALA A 98 -5.41 -28.42 21.84
CA ALA A 98 -4.25 -29.03 21.16
C ALA A 98 -4.61 -30.36 20.45
N ARG A 99 -5.60 -31.10 20.98
CA ARG A 99 -6.11 -32.33 20.36
C ARG A 99 -6.89 -32.05 19.08
N ASP A 100 -7.59 -30.93 19.00
CA ASP A 100 -8.31 -30.54 17.78
C ASP A 100 -7.33 -30.24 16.63
N ALA A 101 -6.14 -29.73 16.94
CA ALA A 101 -5.10 -29.49 15.93
C ALA A 101 -4.58 -30.79 15.31
N THR A 102 -4.35 -31.84 16.11
CA THR A 102 -3.92 -33.15 15.56
C THR A 102 -5.03 -33.79 14.72
N ILE A 103 -6.29 -33.67 15.17
CA ILE A 103 -7.43 -34.16 14.41
C ILE A 103 -7.60 -33.42 13.07
N LEU A 104 -7.43 -32.10 13.06
CA LEU A 104 -7.44 -31.31 11.82
C LEU A 104 -6.32 -31.74 10.85
N GLN A 105 -5.13 -32.08 11.37
CA GLN A 105 -4.03 -32.62 10.55
C GLN A 105 -4.38 -34.00 9.96
N GLU A 106 -5.01 -34.87 10.74
CA GLU A 106 -5.48 -36.18 10.26
C GLU A 106 -6.56 -36.05 9.18
N ILE A 107 -7.54 -35.17 9.39
CA ILE A 107 -8.58 -34.86 8.40
C ILE A 107 -7.93 -34.32 7.11
N GLN A 108 -6.98 -33.40 7.24
CA GLN A 108 -6.28 -32.83 6.08
C GLN A 108 -5.45 -33.89 5.34
N ALA A 109 -4.77 -34.78 6.06
CA ALA A 109 -4.01 -35.87 5.46
C ALA A 109 -4.92 -36.86 4.71
N ALA A 110 -6.06 -37.23 5.29
CA ALA A 110 -7.06 -38.09 4.66
C ALA A 110 -7.64 -37.44 3.39
N GLN A 111 -8.00 -36.15 3.45
CA GLN A 111 -8.46 -35.39 2.29
C GLN A 111 -7.42 -35.34 1.17
N LEU A 112 -6.14 -35.14 1.50
CA LEU A 112 -5.05 -35.17 0.53
C LEU A 112 -4.82 -36.56 -0.09
N ALA A 113 -5.15 -37.62 0.65
CA ALA A 113 -5.13 -39.00 0.15
C ALA A 113 -6.37 -39.37 -0.68
N GLY A 114 -7.37 -38.49 -0.77
CA GLY A 114 -8.64 -38.79 -1.45
C GLY A 114 -9.56 -39.71 -0.65
N GLU A 115 -9.33 -39.84 0.66
CA GLU A 115 -10.15 -40.66 1.55
C GLU A 115 -11.31 -39.83 2.14
N ASP A 116 -12.45 -40.49 2.37
CA ASP A 116 -13.58 -39.87 3.07
C ASP A 116 -13.21 -39.61 4.53
N ALA A 117 -12.94 -38.34 4.85
CA ALA A 117 -12.63 -37.91 6.21
C ALA A 117 -13.91 -37.88 7.07
N SER A 118 -14.26 -39.00 7.70
CA SER A 118 -15.31 -39.03 8.70
C SER A 118 -14.94 -38.15 9.91
N ILE A 119 -15.90 -37.39 10.45
CA ILE A 119 -15.67 -36.50 11.60
C ILE A 119 -15.32 -37.34 12.84
N PRO A 120 -14.10 -37.20 13.41
CA PRO A 120 -13.69 -38.05 14.53
C PRO A 120 -14.48 -37.79 15.81
N ARG A 121 -14.61 -38.83 16.65
CA ARG A 121 -15.22 -38.69 17.97
C ARG A 121 -14.29 -37.93 18.92
N GLY A 122 -14.87 -37.09 19.78
CA GLY A 122 -14.14 -36.39 20.84
C GLY A 122 -13.46 -35.08 20.43
N ILE A 123 -13.87 -34.48 19.31
CA ILE A 123 -13.55 -33.10 18.95
C ILE A 123 -14.27 -32.09 19.85
N SER A 124 -13.70 -30.89 20.00
CA SER A 124 -14.38 -29.81 20.71
C SER A 124 -15.70 -29.40 20.02
N PRO A 125 -16.68 -28.87 20.79
CA PRO A 125 -17.94 -28.40 20.22
C PRO A 125 -17.74 -27.36 19.11
N GLY A 126 -16.81 -26.42 19.29
CA GLY A 126 -16.54 -25.41 18.28
C GLY A 126 -15.93 -25.98 16.99
N LEU A 127 -15.05 -26.99 17.09
CA LEU A 127 -14.57 -27.69 15.90
C LEU A 127 -15.71 -28.43 15.19
N LYS A 128 -16.58 -29.09 15.97
CA LYS A 128 -17.72 -29.81 15.42
C LYS A 128 -18.67 -28.87 14.67
N GLU A 129 -19.06 -27.76 15.28
CA GLU A 129 -19.89 -26.72 14.67
C GLU A 129 -19.24 -26.19 13.38
N TRP A 130 -17.94 -25.91 13.41
CA TRP A 130 -17.18 -25.45 12.25
C TRP A 130 -17.17 -26.47 11.10
N LEU A 131 -16.88 -27.75 11.40
CA LEU A 131 -16.81 -28.83 10.41
C LEU A 131 -18.19 -29.14 9.81
N LEU A 132 -19.25 -29.09 10.61
CA LEU A 132 -20.63 -29.33 10.16
C LEU A 132 -21.25 -28.14 9.42
N GLY A 133 -20.57 -26.99 9.37
CA GLY A 133 -21.10 -25.78 8.75
C GLY A 133 -22.23 -25.13 9.54
N GLU A 134 -22.34 -25.40 10.84
CA GLU A 134 -23.38 -24.82 11.69
C GLU A 134 -23.08 -23.34 11.96
N MET A 135 -24.01 -22.46 11.59
CA MET A 135 -23.90 -21.01 11.80
C MET A 135 -24.26 -20.62 13.25
N THR A 136 -23.50 -21.11 14.21
CA THR A 136 -23.64 -20.72 15.61
C THR A 136 -23.09 -19.31 15.84
N PRO A 137 -23.51 -18.60 16.91
CA PRO A 137 -22.93 -17.29 17.24
C PRO A 137 -21.40 -17.32 17.35
N ARG A 138 -20.85 -18.46 17.77
CA ARG A 138 -19.40 -18.68 17.92
C ARG A 138 -18.72 -18.77 16.55
N VAL A 139 -19.29 -19.53 15.62
CA VAL A 139 -18.81 -19.62 14.23
C VAL A 139 -18.93 -18.27 13.51
N LEU A 140 -20.04 -17.55 13.69
CA LEU A 140 -20.21 -16.21 13.14
C LEU A 140 -19.17 -15.22 13.68
N LEU A 141 -18.91 -15.23 14.99
CA LEU A 141 -17.88 -14.39 15.59
C LEU A 141 -16.48 -14.75 15.07
N PHE A 142 -16.19 -16.04 14.89
CA PHE A 142 -14.92 -16.50 14.31
C PHE A 142 -14.79 -16.10 12.84
N LEU A 143 -15.86 -16.17 12.04
CA LEU A 143 -15.89 -15.69 10.66
C LEU A 143 -15.65 -14.17 10.58
N ILE A 144 -16.30 -13.38 11.43
CA ILE A 144 -16.06 -11.92 11.49
C ILE A 144 -14.62 -11.64 11.89
N PHE A 145 -14.10 -12.33 12.90
CA PHE A 145 -12.72 -12.16 13.36
C PHE A 145 -11.72 -12.50 12.25
N THR A 146 -11.86 -13.65 11.60
CA THR A 146 -10.97 -14.09 10.51
C THR A 146 -11.05 -13.19 9.29
N SER A 147 -12.25 -12.72 8.93
CA SER A 147 -12.43 -11.85 7.75
C SER A 147 -11.92 -10.42 7.98
N PHE A 148 -12.32 -9.78 9.08
CA PHE A 148 -12.00 -8.36 9.30
C PHE A 148 -10.68 -8.14 10.04
N CYS A 149 -10.39 -8.94 11.06
CA CYS A 149 -9.22 -8.72 11.92
C CYS A 149 -7.99 -9.47 11.40
N VAL A 150 -8.18 -10.67 10.86
CA VAL A 150 -7.07 -11.49 10.37
C VAL A 150 -6.74 -11.12 8.93
N ALA A 151 -7.56 -11.49 7.95
CA ALA A 151 -7.27 -11.22 6.54
C ALA A 151 -7.22 -9.71 6.24
N ALA A 152 -8.34 -9.00 6.41
CA ALA A 152 -8.42 -7.62 5.93
C ALA A 152 -7.50 -6.64 6.67
N CYS A 153 -7.46 -6.68 8.00
CA CYS A 153 -6.63 -5.76 8.77
C CYS A 153 -5.13 -6.03 8.60
N VAL A 154 -4.69 -7.29 8.62
CA VAL A 154 -3.26 -7.64 8.43
C VAL A 154 -2.82 -7.20 7.05
N GLU A 155 -3.55 -7.59 6.00
CA GLU A 155 -3.16 -7.27 4.64
C GLU A 155 -3.10 -5.76 4.37
N GLU A 156 -4.14 -5.02 4.74
CA GLU A 156 -4.16 -3.57 4.49
C GLU A 156 -3.10 -2.84 5.32
N SER A 157 -2.82 -3.32 6.54
CA SER A 157 -1.71 -2.82 7.36
C SER A 157 -0.36 -3.09 6.70
N LEU A 158 -0.15 -4.28 6.14
CA LEU A 158 1.09 -4.62 5.46
C LEU A 158 1.26 -3.85 4.15
N LYS A 159 0.20 -3.66 3.35
CA LYS A 159 0.25 -2.80 2.14
C LYS A 159 0.66 -1.38 2.50
N TRP A 160 0.05 -0.83 3.56
CA TRP A 160 0.42 0.47 4.11
C TRP A 160 1.87 0.51 4.59
N CYS A 161 2.31 -0.51 5.34
CA CYS A 161 3.69 -0.64 5.83
C CYS A 161 4.69 -0.72 4.67
N MET A 162 4.41 -1.48 3.62
CA MET A 162 5.31 -1.60 2.46
C MET A 162 5.59 -0.24 1.81
N LEU A 163 4.56 0.57 1.65
CA LEU A 163 4.70 1.90 1.06
C LEU A 163 5.40 2.91 2.00
N ARG A 164 5.17 2.81 3.33
CA ARG A 164 5.60 3.84 4.31
C ARG A 164 6.83 3.48 5.14
N VAL A 165 7.07 2.20 5.37
CA VAL A 165 8.01 1.64 6.36
C VAL A 165 9.13 0.86 5.67
N THR A 166 9.34 1.01 4.36
CA THR A 166 10.32 0.20 3.64
C THR A 166 11.67 0.23 4.35
N LEU A 167 12.09 -0.96 4.76
CA LEU A 167 12.92 -1.21 5.94
C LEU A 167 14.25 -0.44 5.88
N CYS A 168 14.51 0.35 6.92
CA CYS A 168 15.77 1.07 7.09
C CYS A 168 16.92 0.09 7.39
N PHE A 169 17.58 -0.37 6.34
CA PHE A 169 18.87 -1.03 6.43
C PHE A 169 19.90 -0.21 5.63
N GLY A 170 20.37 0.90 6.22
CA GLY A 170 21.53 1.65 5.72
C GLY A 170 21.27 3.12 5.35
N ASN A 171 21.91 4.02 6.11
CA ASN A 171 22.10 5.46 5.89
C ASN A 171 20.91 6.42 6.12
N HIS A 172 21.03 7.21 7.20
CA HIS A 172 20.12 8.28 7.61
C HIS A 172 20.13 9.52 6.70
N GLU A 173 21.07 9.64 5.77
CA GLU A 173 21.18 10.80 4.86
C GLU A 173 20.24 10.72 3.65
N TYR A 174 19.83 9.51 3.25
CA TYR A 174 18.81 9.31 2.22
C TYR A 174 17.52 8.93 2.93
N SER A 175 16.46 9.71 2.74
CA SER A 175 15.15 9.46 3.35
C SER A 175 14.72 8.02 3.09
N CYS A 176 14.83 7.19 4.12
CA CYS A 176 14.62 5.74 4.14
C CYS A 176 13.23 5.28 3.61
N CYS A 177 12.27 6.19 3.46
CA CYS A 177 10.97 5.88 2.88
C CYS A 177 11.01 5.94 1.35
N LEU A 178 10.55 4.89 0.66
CA LEU A 178 10.26 4.93 -0.79
C LEU A 178 9.32 6.10 -1.16
N GLN A 179 8.51 6.54 -0.18
CA GLN A 179 7.72 7.76 -0.22
C GLN A 179 7.89 8.61 1.05
N PRO A 180 8.78 9.63 1.03
CA PRO A 180 8.83 10.63 2.10
C PRO A 180 7.49 11.38 2.17
N ARG A 181 6.99 11.63 3.39
CA ARG A 181 5.73 12.37 3.59
C ARG A 181 5.77 13.73 2.89
N GLY A 182 4.66 14.09 2.25
CA GLY A 182 4.49 15.39 1.57
C GLY A 182 5.41 15.63 0.35
N ARG A 183 6.20 14.65 -0.11
CA ARG A 183 7.11 14.84 -1.24
C ARG A 183 6.68 14.19 -2.55
N ARG A 184 5.84 13.14 -2.51
CA ARG A 184 5.34 12.50 -3.74
C ARG A 184 3.99 13.07 -4.17
N PRO A 185 3.71 13.07 -5.48
CA PRO A 185 2.37 13.28 -6.00
C PRO A 185 1.39 12.22 -5.50
N ALA A 186 0.13 12.58 -5.33
CA ALA A 186 -0.95 11.67 -5.03
C ALA A 186 -1.03 10.53 -6.06
N ARG A 187 -0.88 10.84 -7.35
CA ARG A 187 -0.87 9.82 -8.43
C ARG A 187 0.19 8.75 -8.20
N SER A 188 1.42 9.14 -7.87
CA SER A 188 2.50 8.17 -7.61
C SER A 188 2.17 7.28 -6.42
N THR A 189 1.58 7.83 -5.36
CA THR A 189 1.10 7.06 -4.18
C THR A 189 0.12 5.98 -4.60
N LEU A 190 -0.87 6.34 -5.44
CA LEU A 190 -1.88 5.42 -5.92
C LEU A 190 -1.27 4.30 -6.77
N VAL A 191 -0.38 4.63 -7.70
CA VAL A 191 0.29 3.64 -8.56
C VAL A 191 1.13 2.67 -7.74
N LEU A 192 1.86 3.16 -6.74
CA LEU A 192 2.66 2.31 -5.86
C LEU A 192 1.78 1.38 -5.02
N MET A 193 0.63 1.85 -4.51
CA MET A 193 -0.32 0.99 -3.80
C MET A 193 -0.94 -0.08 -4.71
N VAL A 194 -1.30 0.27 -5.95
CA VAL A 194 -1.77 -0.71 -6.95
C VAL A 194 -0.70 -1.77 -7.19
N ALA A 195 0.56 -1.37 -7.28
CA ALA A 195 1.66 -2.30 -7.48
C ALA A 195 1.82 -3.29 -6.32
N VAL A 196 1.82 -2.82 -5.06
CA VAL A 196 1.85 -3.71 -3.89
C VAL A 196 0.65 -4.65 -3.88
N ALA A 197 -0.55 -4.13 -4.07
CA ALA A 197 -1.78 -4.91 -4.05
C ALA A 197 -1.82 -5.98 -5.15
N ALA A 198 -1.39 -5.65 -6.37
CA ALA A 198 -1.32 -6.59 -7.48
C ALA A 198 -0.27 -7.68 -7.24
N GLY A 199 0.88 -7.32 -6.69
CA GLY A 199 1.93 -8.27 -6.31
C GLY A 199 1.43 -9.28 -5.28
N PHE A 200 0.77 -8.81 -4.23
CA PHE A 200 0.18 -9.66 -3.20
C PHE A 200 -0.94 -10.56 -3.76
N SER A 201 -1.86 -10.00 -4.54
CA SER A 201 -2.96 -10.78 -5.10
C SER A 201 -2.50 -11.85 -6.10
N LEU A 202 -1.38 -11.62 -6.81
CA LEU A 202 -0.79 -12.62 -7.70
C LEU A 202 -0.43 -13.89 -6.93
N ILE A 203 0.41 -13.78 -5.90
CA ILE A 203 0.88 -14.95 -5.16
C ILE A 203 -0.26 -15.62 -4.40
N GLU A 204 -1.17 -14.86 -3.83
CA GLU A 204 -2.35 -15.42 -3.18
C GLU A 204 -3.18 -16.24 -4.20
N THR A 205 -3.40 -15.71 -5.41
CA THR A 205 -4.06 -16.45 -6.48
C THR A 205 -3.31 -17.72 -6.87
N LEU A 206 -1.97 -17.69 -6.93
CA LEU A 206 -1.15 -18.89 -7.17
C LEU A 206 -1.28 -19.92 -6.04
N LEU A 207 -1.36 -19.47 -4.78
CA LEU A 207 -1.58 -20.36 -3.63
C LEU A 207 -2.96 -21.01 -3.68
N TYR A 208 -4.01 -20.27 -4.07
CA TYR A 208 -5.34 -20.83 -4.27
C TYR A 208 -5.41 -21.81 -5.44
N ILE A 209 -4.76 -21.51 -6.57
CA ILE A 209 -4.66 -22.45 -7.70
C ILE A 209 -3.95 -23.74 -7.26
N ARG A 210 -2.91 -23.63 -6.42
CA ARG A 210 -2.21 -24.79 -5.86
C ARG A 210 -3.09 -25.59 -4.89
N ALA A 211 -3.96 -24.93 -4.13
CA ALA A 211 -4.86 -25.58 -3.19
C ALA A 211 -6.08 -26.21 -3.89
N ALA A 212 -6.37 -25.81 -5.13
CA ALA A 212 -7.43 -26.41 -5.93
C ALA A 212 -7.10 -27.87 -6.31
N PRO A 213 -8.12 -28.69 -6.63
CA PRO A 213 -7.92 -30.02 -7.19
C PRO A 213 -6.92 -30.02 -8.37
N SER A 214 -6.20 -31.13 -8.54
CA SER A 214 -5.07 -31.22 -9.48
C SER A 214 -5.48 -31.24 -10.96
N ASP A 215 -6.77 -31.38 -11.25
CA ASP A 215 -7.29 -31.35 -12.61
C ASP A 215 -7.23 -29.92 -13.20
N VAL A 216 -7.05 -29.86 -14.53
CA VAL A 216 -6.85 -28.59 -15.25
C VAL A 216 -8.08 -27.69 -15.14
N GLU A 217 -9.28 -28.27 -15.16
CA GLU A 217 -10.54 -27.51 -15.11
C GLU A 217 -10.66 -26.74 -13.79
N SER A 218 -10.49 -27.42 -12.66
CA SER A 218 -10.51 -26.82 -11.32
C SER A 218 -9.46 -25.72 -11.16
N GLN A 219 -8.24 -25.92 -11.68
CA GLN A 219 -7.17 -24.92 -11.63
C GLN A 219 -7.51 -23.69 -12.48
N VAL A 220 -8.03 -23.88 -13.69
CA VAL A 220 -8.42 -22.79 -14.60
C VAL A 220 -9.61 -22.02 -14.02
N VAL A 221 -10.64 -22.71 -13.53
CA VAL A 221 -11.80 -22.09 -12.88
C VAL A 221 -11.33 -21.27 -11.68
N THR A 222 -10.49 -21.83 -10.81
CA THR A 222 -9.93 -21.10 -9.66
C THR A 222 -9.16 -19.86 -10.09
N ALA A 223 -8.30 -19.97 -11.12
CA ALA A 223 -7.54 -18.86 -11.64
C ALA A 223 -8.44 -17.72 -12.16
N VAL A 224 -9.48 -18.07 -12.93
CA VAL A 224 -10.45 -17.10 -13.48
C VAL A 224 -11.25 -16.43 -12.37
N LEU A 225 -11.82 -17.23 -11.45
CA LEU A 225 -12.61 -16.70 -10.34
C LEU A 225 -11.79 -15.71 -9.51
N ARG A 226 -10.59 -16.11 -9.10
CA ARG A 226 -9.67 -15.28 -8.31
C ARG A 226 -9.22 -14.03 -9.06
N SER A 227 -8.97 -14.12 -10.36
CA SER A 227 -8.59 -12.96 -11.19
C SER A 227 -9.75 -11.97 -11.37
N CYS A 228 -10.98 -12.46 -11.40
CA CYS A 228 -12.19 -11.65 -11.60
C CYS A 228 -12.77 -11.08 -10.29
N SER A 229 -12.54 -11.72 -9.14
CA SER A 229 -13.03 -11.26 -7.85
C SER A 229 -11.94 -10.63 -6.99
N ALA A 230 -10.96 -11.44 -6.58
CA ALA A 230 -10.00 -11.06 -5.56
C ALA A 230 -9.03 -9.97 -6.04
N LEU A 231 -8.45 -10.12 -7.25
CA LEU A 231 -7.49 -9.13 -7.77
C LEU A 231 -8.09 -7.71 -7.82
N PRO A 232 -9.28 -7.48 -8.42
CA PRO A 232 -9.95 -6.18 -8.34
C PRO A 232 -10.12 -5.68 -6.91
N LEU A 233 -10.45 -6.56 -5.96
CA LEU A 233 -10.64 -6.18 -4.56
C LEU A 233 -9.36 -5.76 -3.85
N HIS A 234 -8.24 -6.48 -4.01
CA HIS A 234 -6.96 -6.02 -3.44
C HIS A 234 -6.57 -4.68 -4.07
N ILE A 235 -6.79 -4.49 -5.38
CA ILE A 235 -6.51 -3.21 -6.04
C ILE A 235 -7.40 -2.09 -5.46
N ILE A 236 -8.70 -2.33 -5.28
CA ILE A 236 -9.63 -1.37 -4.67
C ILE A 236 -9.22 -1.05 -3.23
N GLY A 237 -8.93 -2.06 -2.41
CA GLY A 237 -8.46 -1.89 -1.02
C GLY A 237 -7.16 -1.09 -0.95
N GLY A 238 -6.17 -1.48 -1.76
CA GLY A 238 -4.90 -0.76 -1.88
C GLY A 238 -5.08 0.69 -2.33
N LEU A 239 -5.98 0.96 -3.28
CA LEU A 239 -6.29 2.32 -3.71
C LEU A 239 -7.02 3.13 -2.63
N TRP A 240 -7.94 2.54 -1.86
CA TRP A 240 -8.57 3.22 -0.71
C TRP A 240 -7.52 3.67 0.31
N THR A 241 -6.64 2.75 0.70
CA THR A 241 -5.49 3.04 1.55
C THR A 241 -4.61 4.13 0.93
N GLY A 242 -4.35 4.05 -0.39
CA GLY A 242 -3.58 5.02 -1.17
C GLY A 242 -4.19 6.42 -1.20
N VAL A 243 -5.51 6.56 -1.37
CA VAL A 243 -6.20 7.85 -1.39
C VAL A 243 -6.12 8.52 -0.01
N ARG A 244 -6.35 7.76 1.06
CA ARG A 244 -6.26 8.30 2.43
C ARG A 244 -4.83 8.73 2.75
N LEU A 245 -3.84 7.96 2.30
CA LEU A 245 -2.43 8.32 2.38
C LEU A 245 -2.09 9.58 1.58
N ALA A 246 -2.56 9.68 0.34
CA ALA A 246 -2.34 10.83 -0.52
C ALA A 246 -2.99 12.09 0.07
N ARG A 247 -4.23 12.00 0.56
CA ARG A 247 -4.93 13.13 1.19
C ARG A 247 -4.21 13.62 2.43
N ARG A 248 -3.65 12.71 3.24
CA ARG A 248 -2.80 13.08 4.38
C ARG A 248 -1.55 13.84 3.90
N ASP A 249 -0.88 13.35 2.85
CA ASP A 249 0.31 13.99 2.31
C ASP A 249 0.01 15.36 1.69
N VAL A 250 -1.16 15.55 1.05
CA VAL A 250 -1.61 16.86 0.54
C VAL A 250 -1.84 17.85 1.67
N LYS A 251 -2.49 17.43 2.77
CA LYS A 251 -2.67 18.27 3.96
C LYS A 251 -1.33 18.66 4.59
N ASP A 252 -0.39 17.72 4.66
CA ASP A 252 0.96 18.00 5.14
C ASP A 252 1.68 19.03 4.25
N LYS A 253 1.54 18.93 2.91
CA LYS A 253 2.07 19.93 1.96
C LYS A 253 1.45 21.31 2.19
N GLN A 254 0.13 21.37 2.33
CA GLN A 254 -0.60 22.62 2.56
C GLN A 254 -0.11 23.32 3.84
N PHE A 255 -0.01 22.58 4.94
CA PHE A 255 0.51 23.10 6.20
C PHE A 255 1.92 23.70 6.07
N VAL A 256 2.82 23.01 5.36
CA VAL A 256 4.18 23.52 5.12
C VAL A 256 4.15 24.80 4.27
N GLN A 257 3.31 24.86 3.23
CA GLN A 257 3.18 26.06 2.41
C GLN A 257 2.64 27.26 3.20
N GLU A 258 1.63 27.06 4.04
CA GLU A 258 1.08 28.09 4.92
C GLU A 258 2.16 28.66 5.87
N ARG A 259 2.95 27.78 6.50
CA ARG A 259 4.05 28.19 7.38
C ARG A 259 5.15 28.97 6.68
N LEU A 260 5.48 28.58 5.45
CA LEU A 260 6.44 29.32 4.62
C LEU A 260 5.89 30.69 4.22
N ALA A 261 4.60 30.82 3.94
CA ALA A 261 3.95 32.09 3.63
C ALA A 261 3.90 33.04 4.85
N GLU A 262 3.60 32.51 6.04
CA GLU A 262 3.67 33.25 7.31
C GLU A 262 5.08 33.78 7.57
N ALA A 263 6.09 32.91 7.42
CA ALA A 263 7.50 33.26 7.62
C ALA A 263 7.97 34.37 6.68
N ARG A 264 7.58 34.30 5.40
CA ARG A 264 7.88 35.33 4.40
C ARG A 264 7.20 36.65 4.72
N SER A 265 5.95 36.62 5.15
CA SER A 265 5.19 37.81 5.54
C SER A 265 5.82 38.52 6.74
N ALA A 266 6.28 37.76 7.74
CA ALA A 266 6.98 38.31 8.90
C ALA A 266 8.33 38.95 8.53
N ALA A 267 9.09 38.32 7.62
CA ALA A 267 10.37 38.86 7.15
C ALA A 267 10.20 40.20 6.41
N VAL A 268 9.12 40.37 5.64
CA VAL A 268 8.83 41.62 4.91
C VAL A 268 8.38 42.75 5.84
N SER A 269 7.64 42.44 6.91
CA SER A 269 7.12 43.45 7.83
C SER A 269 8.14 43.96 8.86
N GLY A 270 9.40 43.48 8.82
CA GLY A 270 10.43 43.80 9.81
C GLY A 270 10.11 43.28 11.22
N GLY A 271 9.03 42.49 11.36
CA GLY A 271 8.66 41.86 12.60
C GLY A 271 9.52 40.63 12.86
N THR A 272 10.19 40.57 14.00
CA THR A 272 10.74 39.30 14.47
C THR A 272 9.56 38.34 14.71
N PRO A 273 9.50 37.18 14.03
CA PRO A 273 8.40 36.26 14.22
C PRO A 273 8.31 35.88 15.70
N ARG A 274 7.13 36.10 16.29
CA ARG A 274 6.87 35.89 17.72
C ARG A 274 7.16 34.40 18.02
N PRO A 275 8.19 34.10 18.82
CA PRO A 275 8.67 32.74 18.93
C PRO A 275 7.74 31.93 19.81
N THR A 276 6.98 31.03 19.21
CA THR A 276 6.50 29.85 19.93
C THR A 276 7.72 29.00 20.30
N SER A 277 7.79 28.52 21.54
CA SER A 277 8.99 27.98 22.20
C SER A 277 9.65 26.77 21.52
N GLY A 278 9.07 26.20 20.46
CA GLY A 278 9.66 25.12 19.65
C GLY A 278 10.32 25.54 18.33
N SER A 279 10.08 26.76 17.83
CA SER A 279 10.20 27.05 16.39
C SER A 279 11.38 27.98 16.01
N ARG A 280 12.13 28.50 17.01
CA ARG A 280 13.21 29.51 16.82
C ARG A 280 14.36 29.05 15.91
N GLY A 281 14.70 27.76 15.91
CA GLY A 281 15.80 27.26 15.09
C GLY A 281 15.43 26.94 13.64
N VAL A 282 14.13 26.72 13.37
CA VAL A 282 13.61 26.20 12.09
C VAL A 282 13.37 27.33 11.10
N LEU A 283 12.61 28.33 11.54
CA LEU A 283 12.16 29.44 10.69
C LEU A 283 13.33 30.34 10.28
N ALA A 284 14.31 30.55 11.17
CA ALA A 284 15.52 31.30 10.85
C ALA A 284 16.41 30.58 9.82
N ARG A 285 16.49 29.23 9.84
CA ARG A 285 17.22 28.45 8.83
C ARG A 285 16.50 28.40 7.48
N LEU A 286 15.16 28.30 7.48
CA LEU A 286 14.34 28.34 6.26
C LEU A 286 14.36 29.71 5.58
N ALA A 287 14.46 30.80 6.34
CA ALA A 287 14.57 32.15 5.80
C ALA A 287 15.98 32.47 5.25
N ALA A 288 17.04 31.85 5.79
CA ALA A 288 18.42 32.08 5.39
C ALA A 288 18.92 31.16 4.26
N ALA A 289 18.28 30.00 4.05
CA ALA A 289 18.76 29.04 3.07
C ALA A 289 18.25 29.32 1.66
N ARG A 290 19.18 29.52 0.73
CA ARG A 290 18.95 29.43 -0.73
C ARG A 290 18.67 27.99 -1.18
N GLU A 291 18.91 27.00 -0.33
CA GLU A 291 18.65 25.59 -0.56
C GLU A 291 17.44 25.09 0.25
N PRO A 292 16.76 24.01 -0.19
CA PRO A 292 15.62 23.44 0.52
C PRO A 292 16.06 22.85 1.87
N VAL A 293 16.04 23.68 2.91
CA VAL A 293 16.26 23.23 4.29
C VAL A 293 15.20 22.21 4.65
N ALA A 294 15.65 21.05 5.12
CA ALA A 294 14.81 20.07 5.76
C ALA A 294 14.08 20.74 6.93
N VAL A 295 12.79 21.02 6.75
CA VAL A 295 11.89 21.50 7.80
C VAL A 295 12.00 20.51 8.95
N PRO A 296 12.54 20.90 10.13
CA PRO A 296 12.57 20.04 11.29
C PRO A 296 11.15 19.66 11.63
N ALA A 297 10.97 18.37 11.91
CA ALA A 297 9.69 17.74 12.18
C ALA A 297 9.05 18.29 13.46
N GLU A 298 8.54 19.52 13.45
CA GLU A 298 7.40 19.85 14.30
C GLU A 298 6.28 18.91 13.83
N ARG A 299 6.09 17.83 14.60
CA ARG A 299 5.12 16.77 14.28
C ARG A 299 3.78 17.46 13.97
N PRO A 300 3.23 17.33 12.74
CA PRO A 300 1.88 17.77 12.49
C PRO A 300 0.97 17.14 13.55
N ARG A 301 0.18 17.98 14.22
CA ARG A 301 -0.78 17.61 15.26
C ARG A 301 -1.51 16.34 14.84
N LYS A 302 -1.35 15.24 15.61
CA LYS A 302 -2.02 13.93 15.49
C LYS A 302 -2.88 13.80 14.21
N CYS A 303 -2.24 13.78 13.04
CA CYS A 303 -2.92 13.41 11.81
C CYS A 303 -3.43 11.98 12.08
N GLY A 304 -4.74 11.75 11.91
CA GLY A 304 -5.50 10.65 12.51
C GLY A 304 -4.80 9.29 12.56
N SER A 305 -5.21 8.46 13.54
CA SER A 305 -4.69 7.10 13.76
C SER A 305 -4.49 6.37 12.44
N ASN A 306 -3.42 5.57 12.30
CA ASN A 306 -3.20 4.74 11.12
C ASN A 306 -4.42 3.86 10.79
N ALA A 307 -5.23 3.53 11.81
CA ALA A 307 -6.52 2.86 11.64
C ALA A 307 -7.46 3.62 10.67
N CYS A 308 -7.51 4.95 10.71
CA CYS A 308 -8.36 5.75 9.82
C CYS A 308 -7.91 5.71 8.36
N ILE A 309 -6.66 5.32 8.08
CA ILE A 309 -6.13 5.20 6.72
C ILE A 309 -6.61 3.89 6.08
N ILE A 310 -6.55 2.79 6.84
CA ILE A 310 -6.87 1.45 6.33
C ILE A 310 -8.33 1.06 6.53
N ALA A 311 -9.06 1.68 7.48
CA ALA A 311 -10.41 1.24 7.85
C ALA A 311 -11.39 1.08 6.66
N PRO A 312 -11.47 2.00 5.67
CA PRO A 312 -12.34 1.78 4.52
C PRO A 312 -11.96 0.55 3.70
N ALA A 313 -10.66 0.29 3.54
CA ALA A 313 -10.16 -0.88 2.84
C ALA A 313 -10.45 -2.17 3.63
N VAL A 314 -10.26 -2.14 4.96
CA VAL A 314 -10.58 -3.25 5.86
C VAL A 314 -12.06 -3.61 5.81
N LEU A 315 -12.94 -2.62 5.74
CA LEU A 315 -14.39 -2.86 5.65
C LEU A 315 -14.79 -3.54 4.34
N VAL A 316 -14.27 -3.06 3.20
CA VAL A 316 -14.57 -3.63 1.87
C VAL A 316 -13.99 -5.04 1.75
N HIS A 317 -12.73 -5.20 2.16
CA HIS A 317 -12.03 -6.47 2.07
C HIS A 317 -12.61 -7.51 3.04
N GLY A 318 -12.82 -7.15 4.30
CA GLY A 318 -13.41 -8.06 5.29
C GLY A 318 -14.85 -8.44 4.97
N LEU A 319 -15.63 -7.55 4.35
CA LEU A 319 -16.96 -7.91 3.85
C LEU A 319 -16.88 -8.93 2.71
N TYR A 320 -15.92 -8.76 1.79
CA TYR A 320 -15.68 -9.75 0.75
C TYR A 320 -15.32 -11.10 1.34
N ASP A 321 -14.34 -11.17 2.27
CA ASP A 321 -13.92 -12.42 2.89
C ASP A 321 -15.05 -13.07 3.67
N MET A 322 -15.85 -12.28 4.37
CA MET A 322 -17.01 -12.80 5.11
C MET A 322 -18.04 -13.43 4.16
N VAL A 323 -18.29 -12.84 3.00
CA VAL A 323 -19.16 -13.43 1.96
C VAL A 323 -18.50 -14.67 1.35
N ALA A 324 -17.22 -14.58 0.99
CA ALA A 324 -16.47 -15.66 0.35
C ALA A 324 -16.31 -16.89 1.26
N LEU A 325 -16.19 -16.71 2.57
CA LEU A 325 -16.08 -17.78 3.56
C LEU A 325 -17.46 -18.25 4.07
N GLY A 326 -18.38 -17.31 4.26
CA GLY A 326 -19.69 -17.57 4.86
C GLY A 326 -20.69 -18.19 3.89
N VAL A 327 -20.74 -17.74 2.64
CA VAL A 327 -21.71 -18.24 1.65
C VAL A 327 -21.47 -19.71 1.30
N PRO A 328 -20.25 -20.17 1.01
CA PRO A 328 -19.99 -21.60 0.86
C PRO A 328 -20.51 -22.45 2.01
N LYS A 329 -20.38 -21.97 3.25
CA LYS A 329 -20.88 -22.69 4.44
C LYS A 329 -22.41 -22.75 4.51
N LEU A 330 -23.13 -21.84 3.86
CA LEU A 330 -24.59 -21.86 3.77
C LEU A 330 -25.12 -22.82 2.70
N PHE A 331 -24.29 -23.13 1.70
CA PHE A 331 -24.68 -23.93 0.53
C PHE A 331 -23.95 -25.28 0.42
N ALA A 332 -22.87 -25.49 1.18
CA ALA A 332 -22.18 -26.76 1.21
C ALA A 332 -23.07 -27.78 1.91
N ASP A 333 -23.70 -28.64 1.11
CA ASP A 333 -24.26 -29.87 1.62
C ASP A 333 -23.11 -30.71 2.21
N LYS A 334 -23.37 -31.24 3.40
CA LYS A 334 -22.37 -31.72 4.36
C LYS A 334 -21.50 -32.86 3.79
N SER A 335 -20.30 -32.57 3.28
CA SER A 335 -19.11 -33.47 3.39
C SER A 335 -17.88 -33.06 2.58
N THR A 336 -17.98 -32.32 1.48
CA THR A 336 -16.87 -32.24 0.51
C THR A 336 -16.04 -30.97 0.57
N GLY A 337 -16.47 -29.93 1.32
CA GLY A 337 -15.79 -28.63 1.32
C GLY A 337 -15.81 -27.92 -0.05
N TRP A 338 -16.54 -28.45 -1.02
CA TRP A 338 -16.66 -27.91 -2.36
C TRP A 338 -17.90 -27.02 -2.45
N VAL A 339 -17.74 -25.84 -3.05
CA VAL A 339 -18.82 -24.87 -3.22
C VAL A 339 -19.60 -25.27 -4.47
N PRO A 340 -20.89 -25.64 -4.37
CA PRO A 340 -21.66 -25.96 -5.56
C PRO A 340 -21.69 -24.76 -6.52
N PRO A 341 -21.74 -24.98 -7.84
CA PRO A 341 -21.60 -23.90 -8.83
C PRO A 341 -22.63 -22.78 -8.64
N GLU A 342 -23.85 -23.10 -8.17
CA GLU A 342 -24.89 -22.09 -7.91
C GLU A 342 -24.50 -21.15 -6.75
N ALA A 343 -23.86 -21.69 -5.72
CA ALA A 343 -23.32 -20.89 -4.61
C ALA A 343 -22.11 -20.06 -5.06
N GLY A 344 -21.25 -20.63 -5.91
CA GLY A 344 -20.14 -19.92 -6.52
C GLY A 344 -20.58 -18.70 -7.34
N ILE A 345 -21.64 -18.84 -8.15
CA ILE A 345 -22.23 -17.72 -8.90
C ILE A 345 -22.78 -16.65 -7.95
N THR A 346 -23.48 -17.06 -6.89
CA THR A 346 -24.03 -16.11 -5.91
C THR A 346 -22.93 -15.32 -5.21
N VAL A 347 -21.85 -15.99 -4.77
CA VAL A 347 -20.66 -15.33 -4.22
C VAL A 347 -20.09 -14.34 -5.22
N LEU A 348 -19.85 -14.76 -6.46
CA LEU A 348 -19.28 -13.89 -7.49
C LEU A 348 -20.13 -12.65 -7.74
N VAL A 349 -21.45 -12.79 -7.85
CA VAL A 349 -22.36 -11.67 -8.09
C VAL A 349 -22.33 -10.70 -6.91
N VAL A 350 -22.41 -11.20 -5.67
CA VAL A 350 -22.36 -10.35 -4.47
C VAL A 350 -21.02 -9.64 -4.36
N CYS A 351 -19.91 -10.38 -4.52
CA CYS A 351 -18.56 -9.83 -4.47
C CYS A 351 -18.33 -8.80 -5.57
N PHE A 352 -18.84 -9.04 -6.78
CA PHE A 352 -18.77 -8.08 -7.89
C PHE A 352 -19.57 -6.82 -7.60
N CYS A 353 -20.78 -6.93 -7.07
CA CYS A 353 -21.59 -5.79 -6.66
C CYS A 353 -20.89 -4.94 -5.59
N VAL A 354 -20.32 -5.58 -4.56
CA VAL A 354 -19.54 -4.91 -3.51
C VAL A 354 -18.32 -4.20 -4.12
N ALA A 355 -17.55 -4.89 -4.95
CA ALA A 355 -16.38 -4.32 -5.62
C ALA A 355 -16.75 -3.14 -6.53
N PHE A 356 -17.85 -3.25 -7.28
CA PHE A 356 -18.32 -2.22 -8.19
C PHE A 356 -18.74 -0.94 -7.44
N VAL A 357 -19.55 -1.08 -6.39
CA VAL A 357 -19.96 0.06 -5.55
C VAL A 357 -18.74 0.70 -4.87
N ALA A 358 -17.84 -0.11 -4.33
CA ALA A 358 -16.60 0.36 -3.73
C ALA A 358 -15.72 1.11 -4.74
N ALA A 359 -15.62 0.63 -5.98
CA ALA A 359 -14.87 1.26 -7.06
C ALA A 359 -15.47 2.61 -7.48
N LEU A 360 -16.80 2.74 -7.54
CA LEU A 360 -17.46 4.02 -7.84
C LEU A 360 -17.19 5.07 -6.75
N ALA A 361 -17.34 4.69 -5.48
CA ALA A 361 -17.03 5.56 -4.35
C ALA A 361 -15.54 5.96 -4.34
N LEU A 362 -14.65 5.00 -4.58
CA LEU A 362 -13.22 5.23 -4.68
C LEU A 362 -12.86 6.17 -5.85
N ALA A 363 -13.49 6.02 -7.01
CA ALA A 363 -13.23 6.89 -8.17
C ALA A 363 -13.59 8.36 -7.89
N TRP A 364 -14.60 8.61 -7.06
CA TRP A 364 -14.92 9.95 -6.59
C TRP A 364 -13.85 10.50 -5.63
N GLU A 365 -13.42 9.68 -4.67
CA GLU A 365 -12.38 10.04 -3.70
C GLU A 365 -11.00 10.27 -4.36
N ILE A 366 -10.64 9.49 -5.39
CA ILE A 366 -9.44 9.70 -6.22
C ILE A 366 -9.53 11.05 -6.93
N ARG A 367 -10.66 11.37 -7.57
CA ARG A 367 -10.83 12.67 -8.26
C ARG A 367 -10.71 13.83 -7.28
N ALA A 368 -11.30 13.71 -6.10
CA ALA A 368 -11.23 14.73 -5.06
C ALA A 368 -9.78 14.99 -4.61
N VAL A 369 -9.02 13.95 -4.25
CA VAL A 369 -7.64 14.14 -3.78
C VAL A 369 -6.70 14.67 -4.88
N LEU A 370 -6.92 14.27 -6.13
CA LEU A 370 -6.14 14.79 -7.26
C LEU A 370 -6.47 16.26 -7.56
N ALA A 371 -7.73 16.68 -7.39
CA ALA A 371 -8.13 18.08 -7.53
C ALA A 371 -7.57 18.95 -6.38
N GLU A 372 -7.59 18.43 -5.14
CA GLU A 372 -6.98 19.07 -3.97
C GLU A 372 -5.46 19.30 -4.16
N GLU A 373 -4.74 18.31 -4.69
CA GLU A 373 -3.31 18.46 -4.98
C GLU A 373 -3.07 19.48 -6.11
N ALA A 374 -3.86 19.42 -7.19
CA ALA A 374 -3.70 20.32 -8.33
C ALA A 374 -3.97 21.79 -7.96
N SER A 375 -4.95 22.08 -7.10
CA SER A 375 -5.21 23.44 -6.64
C SER A 375 -4.07 23.98 -5.78
N LEU A 376 -3.46 23.11 -4.95
CA LEU A 376 -2.31 23.46 -4.12
C LEU A 376 -1.07 23.79 -4.98
N ASP A 377 -0.82 22.99 -6.02
CA ASP A 377 0.31 23.21 -6.93
C ASP A 377 0.11 24.47 -7.81
N ALA A 378 -1.13 24.76 -8.22
CA ALA A 378 -1.48 25.98 -8.94
C ALA A 378 -1.19 27.22 -8.07
N HIS A 379 -1.67 27.23 -6.82
CA HIS A 379 -1.42 28.33 -5.88
C HIS A 379 0.08 28.55 -5.63
N ALA A 380 0.85 27.47 -5.47
CA ALA A 380 2.30 27.56 -5.29
C ALA A 380 3.02 28.14 -6.51
N THR A 381 2.50 27.91 -7.72
CA THR A 381 3.04 28.44 -8.98
C THR A 381 2.77 29.94 -9.11
N ASP A 382 1.54 30.38 -8.81
CA ASP A 382 1.15 31.80 -8.85
C ASP A 382 1.99 32.64 -7.88
N VAL A 383 2.21 32.14 -6.67
CA VAL A 383 3.05 32.81 -5.66
C VAL A 383 4.50 32.96 -6.15
N ARG A 384 5.05 31.97 -6.87
CA ARG A 384 6.41 32.06 -7.44
C ARG A 384 6.49 33.07 -8.57
N GLN A 385 5.48 33.09 -9.45
CA GLN A 385 5.43 34.06 -10.55
C GLN A 385 5.32 35.49 -10.01
N ALA A 386 4.43 35.74 -9.05
CA ALA A 386 4.27 37.04 -8.40
C ALA A 386 5.55 37.52 -7.68
N SER A 387 6.35 36.61 -7.11
CA SER A 387 7.63 37.01 -6.50
C SER A 387 8.72 37.31 -7.54
N SER A 388 8.66 36.70 -8.73
CA SER A 388 9.62 36.95 -9.82
C SER A 388 9.35 38.26 -10.58
N SER A 389 8.10 38.72 -10.63
CA SER A 389 7.69 39.93 -11.33
C SER A 389 7.85 41.22 -10.51
N ARG A 390 8.34 41.13 -9.25
CA ARG A 390 8.58 42.33 -8.44
C ARG A 390 9.77 43.07 -9.06
N PRO A 391 9.59 44.30 -9.59
CA PRO A 391 10.66 44.99 -10.28
C PRO A 391 11.83 45.08 -9.33
N THR A 392 12.97 44.52 -9.74
CA THR A 392 14.26 44.83 -9.12
C THR A 392 14.33 46.34 -9.11
N ARG A 393 14.13 46.96 -7.94
CA ARG A 393 14.38 48.39 -7.77
C ARG A 393 15.77 48.58 -8.30
N SER A 394 15.86 49.23 -9.46
CA SER A 394 17.12 49.67 -10.04
C SER A 394 17.89 50.26 -8.88
N PRO A 395 19.12 49.82 -8.59
CA PRO A 395 19.90 50.44 -7.54
C PRO A 395 19.91 51.92 -7.89
N GLU A 396 19.21 52.72 -7.07
CA GLU A 396 19.27 54.17 -7.17
C GLU A 396 20.76 54.46 -7.20
N ARG A 397 21.24 54.95 -8.35
CA ARG A 397 22.59 55.48 -8.50
C ARG A 397 22.68 56.58 -7.45
N ARG A 398 23.19 56.24 -6.27
CA ARG A 398 23.77 57.20 -5.37
C ARG A 398 24.96 57.76 -6.14
N SER A 399 24.73 58.90 -6.77
CA SER A 399 25.76 59.81 -7.24
C SER A 399 26.54 60.30 -6.01
N ALA A 400 27.45 59.47 -5.52
CA ALA A 400 28.52 59.90 -4.65
C ALA A 400 29.66 60.33 -5.59
N GLY A 401 29.69 61.61 -5.92
CA GLY A 401 30.97 62.25 -6.16
C GLY A 401 31.69 62.25 -4.82
N ASP A 402 32.80 61.52 -4.75
CA ASP A 402 33.95 61.90 -3.93
C ASP A 402 35.17 61.14 -4.48
N ALA A 403 36.02 61.94 -5.12
CA ALA A 403 37.35 61.56 -5.56
C ALA A 403 38.26 61.41 -4.34
N CYS A 404 39.10 60.38 -4.31
CA CYS A 404 40.41 60.49 -3.67
C CYS A 404 41.40 59.47 -4.28
N PRO A 405 42.70 59.81 -4.36
CA PRO A 405 43.60 59.32 -5.40
C PRO A 405 44.51 58.16 -4.98
N ALA A 406 45.16 57.62 -6.01
CA ALA A 406 46.16 56.57 -6.01
C ALA A 406 47.39 56.81 -5.11
N SER A 407 47.86 55.72 -4.48
CA SER A 407 49.28 55.33 -4.31
C SER A 407 49.30 54.00 -3.52
N ARG A 408 50.19 53.02 -3.65
CA ARG A 408 51.24 52.57 -4.59
C ARG A 408 51.50 51.07 -4.24
N PRO A 409 52.26 50.31 -5.02
CA PRO A 409 52.43 48.86 -4.90
C PRO A 409 53.61 48.46 -3.98
N ARG A 410 53.57 47.24 -3.41
CA ARG A 410 54.66 46.39 -2.86
C ARG A 410 53.99 45.12 -2.31
N GLY A 411 54.46 43.90 -2.47
CA GLY A 411 55.65 43.37 -3.11
C GLY A 411 55.49 41.85 -3.22
N ALA A 412 56.29 41.28 -4.11
CA ALA A 412 56.48 39.85 -4.26
C ALA A 412 57.04 39.21 -2.98
N ALA A 413 56.63 37.98 -2.69
CA ALA A 413 57.46 37.00 -2.00
C ALA A 413 57.11 35.60 -2.52
N GLU A 414 58.04 35.06 -3.30
CA GLU A 414 58.20 33.63 -3.56
C GLU A 414 58.42 32.87 -2.25
N GLY A 415 58.02 31.60 -2.21
CA GLY A 415 58.38 30.69 -1.14
C GLY A 415 57.83 29.29 -1.36
N ARG A 416 58.60 28.46 -2.06
CA ARG A 416 58.40 27.01 -2.24
C ARG A 416 58.48 26.27 -0.89
N GLN A 417 57.69 25.22 -0.72
CA GLN A 417 58.15 23.81 -0.70
C GLN A 417 56.97 22.87 -0.94
#